data_AF-A0A285UQQ8-F1
#
_entry.id   AF-A0A285UQQ8-F1
#
_cell.length_a   1.000
_cell.length_b   1.000
_cell.length_c   1.000
_cell.angle_alpha   90.00
_cell.angle_beta   90.00
_cell.angle_gamma   90.00
#
_symmetry.space_group_name_H-M   'P 1'
#
loop_
_entity.id
_entity.type
_entity.pdbx_description
1 polymer ?
#
loop_
_entity_poly.entity_id
_entity_poly.type
_entity_poly.pdbx_seq_one_letter_code
_entity_poly.pdbx_strand_id
1 'polypeptide(L)' 'MMDFLYFPDDPMEYIPAAFAMLVCFLVAYAAYRIIKSYSKNQEEKMKNFEEEVMRKLEQKEADESGR' A
#
# COMPACT_ATOMS: atom_id res chain seq x y z
N MET A 1 -2.13 37.83 -19.02
CA MET A 1 -0.74 37.40 -18.68
C MET A 1 -0.81 36.77 -17.30
N MET A 2 -0.13 35.65 -17.06
CA MET A 2 -0.20 34.87 -15.81
C MET A 2 0.29 35.67 -14.60
N ASP A 3 -0.60 35.92 -13.65
CA ASP A 3 -0.26 36.16 -12.24
C ASP A 3 -0.49 34.89 -11.42
N PHE A 4 -0.01 33.74 -11.91
CA PHE A 4 -0.40 32.43 -11.37
C PHE A 4 0.50 31.93 -10.23
N LEU A 5 1.51 32.70 -9.83
CA LEU A 5 2.31 32.43 -8.64
C LEU A 5 2.16 33.61 -7.68
N TYR A 6 1.32 33.45 -6.66
CA TYR A 6 1.32 34.32 -5.50
C TYR A 6 2.58 34.04 -4.70
N PHE A 7 3.53 34.95 -4.79
CA PHE A 7 4.73 34.92 -3.97
C PHE A 7 4.59 36.01 -2.90
N PRO A 8 4.29 35.65 -1.65
CA PRO A 8 4.34 36.59 -0.55
C PRO A 8 5.66 37.35 -0.50
N ASP A 9 5.59 38.67 -0.29
CA ASP A 9 6.75 39.51 0.02
C ASP A 9 7.38 39.10 1.37
N ASP A 10 6.55 38.66 2.32
CA ASP A 10 7.00 38.16 3.61
C ASP A 10 7.12 36.63 3.63
N PRO A 11 8.31 36.07 3.92
CA PRO A 11 8.56 34.62 3.89
C PRO A 11 7.72 33.84 4.92
N MET A 12 7.16 34.53 5.92
CA MET A 12 6.29 33.97 6.95
C MET A 12 4.95 33.46 6.39
N GLU A 13 4.47 34.02 5.27
CA GLU A 13 3.21 33.60 4.65
C GLU A 13 3.32 32.24 3.93
N TYR A 14 4.53 31.71 3.71
CA TYR A 14 4.73 30.33 3.21
C TYR A 14 4.64 29.27 4.30
N ILE A 15 4.68 29.64 5.58
CA ILE A 15 4.63 28.69 6.71
C ILE A 15 3.40 27.76 6.64
N PRO A 16 2.18 28.25 6.35
CA PRO A 16 1.01 27.39 6.19
C PRO A 16 1.18 26.37 5.05
N ALA A 17 1.79 26.78 3.93
CA ALA A 17 2.05 25.89 2.80
C ALA A 17 3.11 24.83 3.16
N ALA A 18 4.21 25.23 3.80
CA ALA A 18 5.25 24.30 4.27
C ALA A 18 4.68 23.30 5.29
N PHE A 19 3.83 23.75 6.21
CA PHE A 19 3.15 22.90 7.16
C PHE A 19 2.20 21.90 6.49
N ALA A 20 1.37 22.36 5.55
CA ALA A 20 0.49 21.49 4.78
C ALA A 20 1.29 20.43 3.99
N MET A 21 2.42 20.82 3.41
CA MET A 21 3.32 19.92 2.69
C MET A 21 3.91 18.85 3.62
N LEU A 22 4.34 19.25 4.83
CA LEU A 22 4.81 18.35 5.88
C LEU A 22 3.73 17.36 6.33
N VAL A 23 2.51 17.83 6.60
CA VAL A 23 1.40 16.96 7.01
C VAL A 23 1.05 15.98 5.89
N CYS A 24 0.95 16.45 4.65
CA CYS A 24 0.67 15.59 3.50
C CYS A 24 1.75 14.51 3.35
N PHE A 25 3.02 14.88 3.48
CA PHE A 25 4.15 13.95 3.40
C PHE A 25 4.09 12.90 4.52
N LEU A 26 3.82 13.32 5.76
CA LEU A 26 3.69 12.40 6.90
C LEU A 26 2.54 11.40 6.69
N VAL A 27 1.39 11.86 6.20
CA VAL A 27 0.24 10.99 5.90
C VAL A 27 0.57 10.01 4.79
N ALA A 28 1.19 10.46 3.69
CA ALA A 28 1.60 9.60 2.60
C ALA A 28 2.62 8.54 3.06
N TYR A 29 3.59 8.94 3.87
CA TYR A 29 4.57 8.02 4.46
C TYR A 29 3.92 6.99 5.39
N ALA A 30 2.97 7.43 6.24
CA ALA A 30 2.23 6.54 7.11
C ALA A 30 1.39 5.52 6.31
N ALA A 31 0.66 5.97 5.28
CA ALA A 31 -0.10 5.11 4.38
C ALA A 31 0.80 4.08 3.68
N TYR A 32 1.95 4.52 3.14
CA TYR A 32 2.94 3.62 2.55
C TYR A 32 3.42 2.56 3.55
N ARG A 33 3.71 2.96 4.78
CA ARG A 33 4.16 2.03 5.83
C ARG A 33 3.07 1.02 6.21
N ILE A 34 1.82 1.45 6.32
CA ILE A 34 0.67 0.58 6.62
C ILE A 34 0.50 -0.45 5.50
N ILE A 35 0.46 -0.01 4.24
CA ILE A 35 0.30 -0.88 3.07
C ILE A 35 1.45 -1.89 3.00
N LYS A 36 2.70 -1.44 3.18
CA LYS A 36 3.88 -2.31 3.17
C LYS A 36 3.83 -3.36 4.27
N SER A 37 3.36 -3.00 5.46
CA SER A 37 3.22 -3.95 6.57
C SER A 37 2.10 -4.95 6.31
N TYR A 38 0.98 -4.50 5.75
CA TYR A 38 -0.16 -5.36 5.44
C TYR A 38 0.18 -6.36 4.31
N SER A 39 0.96 -5.93 3.31
CA SER A 39 1.40 -6.78 2.19
C SER A 39 2.18 -8.00 2.67
N LYS A 40 3.09 -7.83 3.63
CA LYS A 40 3.90 -8.96 4.15
C LYS A 40 3.05 -10.03 4.84
N ASN A 41 2.03 -9.61 5.59
CA ASN A 41 1.09 -10.55 6.22
C ASN A 41 0.17 -11.23 5.20
N GLN A 42 -0.15 -10.56 4.09
CA GLN A 42 -0.97 -11.13 3.02
C GLN A 42 -0.20 -12.19 2.23
N GLU A 43 1.09 -11.98 1.96
CA GLU A 43 1.93 -12.95 1.26
C GLU A 43 2.05 -14.28 2.04
N GLU A 44 2.25 -14.23 3.36
CA GLU A 44 2.33 -15.45 4.17
C GLU A 44 0.99 -16.20 4.21
N LYS A 45 -0.13 -15.48 4.34
CA LYS A 45 -1.47 -16.08 4.30
C LYS A 45 -1.80 -16.69 2.94
N MET A 46 -1.39 -16.03 1.85
CA MET A 46 -1.60 -16.53 0.48
C MET A 46 -0.86 -17.84 0.26
N LYS A 47 0.41 -17.95 0.71
CA LYS A 47 1.20 -19.18 0.58
C LYS A 47 0.54 -20.38 1.25
N ASN A 48 0.07 -20.20 2.49
CA ASN A 48 -0.61 -21.28 3.21
C ASN A 48 -1.91 -21.70 2.51
N PHE A 49 -2.64 -20.74 1.93
CA PHE A 49 -3.84 -21.02 1.15
C PHE A 49 -3.54 -21.76 -0.16
N GLU A 50 -2.51 -21.34 -0.92
CA GLU A 50 -2.06 -22.04 -2.13
C GLU A 50 -1.68 -23.50 -1.82
N GLU A 51 -0.93 -23.74 -0.75
CA GLU A 51 -0.51 -25.08 -0.35
C GLU A 51 -1.71 -25.98 0.01
N GLU A 52 -2.72 -25.44 0.71
CA GLU A 52 -3.94 -26.21 1.03
C GLU A 52 -4.78 -26.52 -0.21
N VAL A 53 -4.89 -25.58 -1.14
CA VAL A 53 -5.63 -25.77 -2.41
C VAL A 53 -4.94 -26.81 -3.29
N MET A 54 -3.62 -26.72 -3.45
CA MET A 54 -2.83 -27.70 -4.21
C MET A 54 -3.00 -29.10 -3.64
N ARG A 55 -2.90 -29.25 -2.30
CA ARG A 55 -3.07 -30.56 -1.65
C ARG A 55 -4.47 -31.15 -1.88
N LYS A 56 -5.51 -30.32 -1.91
CA LYS A 56 -6.89 -30.75 -2.20
C LYS A 56 -7.07 -31.17 -3.66
N LEU A 57 -6.40 -30.49 -4.60
CA LEU A 57 -6.42 -30.85 -6.02
C LEU A 57 -5.70 -32.18 -6.24
N GLU A 58 -4.51 -32.37 -5.67
CA GLU A 58 -3.76 -33.63 -5.78
C GLU A 58 -4.53 -34.82 -5.18
N GLN A 59 -5.19 -34.63 -4.04
CA GLN A 59 -6.04 -35.67 -3.45
C GLN A 59 -7.25 -36.02 -4.33
N LYS A 60 -7.82 -35.02 -5.00
CA LYS A 60 -8.95 -35.24 -5.92
C LYS A 60 -8.51 -35.97 -7.19
N GLU A 61 -7.37 -35.60 -7.76
CA GLU A 61 -6.80 -36.28 -8.93
C GLU A 61 -6.42 -37.74 -8.61
N ALA A 62 -5.89 -38.01 -7.41
CA ALA A 62 -5.58 -39.36 -6.96
C ALA A 62 -6.84 -40.24 -6.74
N ASP A 63 -7.95 -39.65 -6.27
CA ASP A 63 -9.25 -40.33 -6.13
C ASP A 63 -9.91 -40.60 -7.49
N GLU A 64 -9.80 -39.68 -8.45
CA GLU A 64 -10.32 -39.85 -9.81
C GLU A 64 -9.49 -40.81 -10.67
N SER A 65 -8.16 -40.87 -10.50
CA SER A 65 -7.31 -41.82 -11.22
C SER A 65 -7.39 -43.25 -10.69
N GLY A 66 -7.95 -43.46 -9.49
CA GLY A 66 -8.13 -44.77 -8.86
C GLY A 66 -9.48 -45.45 -9.14
N ARG A 67 -10.38 -44.78 -9.88
CA ARG A 67 -11.69 -45.30 -10.32
C ARG A 67 -11.68 -45.65 -11.80
#